data_AF-A0A484BTM5-F1
#
_entry.id   AF-A0A484BTM5-F1
#
_cell.length_a   1.000
_cell.length_b   1.000
_cell.length_c   1.000
_cell.angle_alpha   90.00
_cell.angle_beta   90.00
_cell.angle_gamma   90.00
#
_symmetry.space_group_name_H-M   'P 1'
#
loop_
_entity.id
_entity.type
_entity.pdbx_description
1 polymer ?
#
loop_
_entity_poly.entity_id
_entity_poly.type
_entity_poly.pdbx_seq_one_letter_code
_entity_poly.pdbx_strand_id
1 'polypeptide(L)'
;MATRGGPMVAGTDGNDFEFRQKVANTYQISLLNKSRLKYCIFFHALLFFVMLAKLTSDILDRLDIFVLEIEELEVPPPLWWEYVWAASLLTSFLGLSASRGNKVRDMQKYMIAIFVMAVLPLLYCFAYYSSDVWEFLTMDKSVELDETDIFLWRGFPYGVFWYGFCFVGFQIHGFTLYFAYNLVKAWKARTATRKFQ
;
A
#
# COMPACT_ATOMS: atom_id res chain seq x y z
N MET A 1 -8.93 39.53 -0.42
CA MET A 1 -8.87 40.65 -1.38
C MET A 1 -7.41 41.02 -1.55
N ALA A 2 -6.84 40.86 -2.75
CA ALA A 2 -5.49 41.33 -3.05
C ALA A 2 -5.56 42.84 -3.24
N THR A 3 -4.79 43.58 -2.45
CA THR A 3 -4.71 45.05 -2.48
C THR A 3 -4.16 45.52 -3.82
N ARG A 4 -5.02 46.15 -4.63
CA ARG A 4 -4.62 46.97 -5.79
C ARG A 4 -3.80 48.15 -5.27
N GLY A 5 -2.46 48.04 -5.30
CA GLY A 5 -1.54 49.14 -4.96
C GLY A 5 -0.50 48.88 -3.86
N GLY A 6 -0.36 47.64 -3.37
CA GLY A 6 0.75 47.28 -2.49
C GLY A 6 2.10 47.24 -3.23
N PRO A 7 3.24 47.39 -2.55
CA PRO A 7 4.56 47.34 -3.18
C PRO A 7 4.73 46.03 -3.95
N MET A 8 4.85 46.15 -5.28
CA MET A 8 5.13 45.00 -6.14
C MET A 8 6.59 44.56 -5.96
N VAL A 9 6.82 43.26 -5.97
CA VAL A 9 8.19 42.72 -5.99
C VAL A 9 8.91 43.30 -7.22
N ALA A 10 10.13 43.80 -7.06
CA ALA A 10 10.87 44.38 -8.19
C ALA A 10 10.96 43.37 -9.35
N GLY A 11 10.47 43.77 -10.54
CA GLY A 11 10.48 42.94 -11.76
C GLY A 11 9.17 42.22 -12.12
N THR A 12 8.04 42.50 -11.47
CA THR A 12 6.70 41.99 -11.86
C THR A 12 5.73 43.14 -12.04
N ASP A 13 4.91 43.07 -13.10
CA ASP A 13 3.84 44.03 -13.44
C ASP A 13 2.49 43.66 -12.80
N GLY A 14 2.45 42.60 -11.98
CA GLY A 14 1.25 42.08 -11.33
C GLY A 14 0.32 41.25 -12.22
N ASN A 15 0.61 41.10 -13.53
CA ASN A 15 -0.20 40.30 -14.44
C ASN A 15 0.13 38.79 -14.37
N ASP A 16 1.13 38.39 -13.59
CA ASP A 16 1.58 37.01 -13.44
C ASP A 16 0.83 36.20 -12.37
N PHE A 17 -0.28 36.72 -11.84
CA PHE A 17 -1.01 36.10 -10.72
C PHE A 17 -1.54 34.70 -11.05
N GLU A 18 -2.09 34.47 -12.25
CA GLU A 18 -2.59 33.15 -12.66
C GLU A 18 -1.46 32.12 -12.74
N PHE A 19 -0.31 32.54 -13.26
CA PHE A 19 0.88 31.71 -13.34
C PHE A 19 1.39 31.34 -11.94
N ARG A 20 1.50 32.32 -11.03
CA ARG A 20 1.90 32.07 -9.62
C ARG A 20 0.95 31.12 -8.92
N GLN A 21 -0.37 31.29 -9.10
CA GLN A 21 -1.37 30.41 -8.51
C GLN A 21 -1.24 28.97 -9.04
N LYS A 22 -1.06 28.79 -10.35
CA LYS A 22 -0.87 27.46 -10.96
C LYS A 22 0.37 26.75 -10.46
N VAL A 23 1.48 27.49 -10.30
CA VAL A 23 2.73 26.98 -9.73
C VAL A 23 2.53 26.58 -8.27
N ALA A 24 1.94 27.46 -7.44
CA ALA A 24 1.68 27.21 -6.03
C ALA A 24 0.79 25.98 -5.80
N ASN A 25 -0.29 25.84 -6.58
CA ASN A 25 -1.20 24.69 -6.49
C ASN A 25 -0.45 23.37 -6.78
N THR A 26 0.43 23.36 -7.77
CA THR A 26 1.24 22.17 -8.10
C THR A 26 2.17 21.77 -6.96
N TYR A 27 2.78 22.75 -6.26
CA TYR A 27 3.59 22.49 -5.07
C TYR A 27 2.76 21.95 -3.90
N GLN A 28 1.60 22.55 -3.64
CA GLN A 28 0.70 22.10 -2.57
C GLN A 28 0.22 20.66 -2.80
N ILE A 29 -0.20 20.33 -4.03
CA ILE A 29 -0.57 18.96 -4.42
C ILE A 29 0.59 18.01 -4.20
N SER A 30 1.82 18.39 -4.60
CA SER A 30 2.97 17.52 -4.37
C SER A 30 3.25 17.31 -2.89
N LEU A 31 3.25 18.35 -2.07
CA LEU A 31 3.53 18.24 -0.63
C LEU A 31 2.50 17.35 0.07
N LEU A 32 1.21 17.56 -0.21
CA LEU A 32 0.12 16.79 0.37
C LEU A 32 0.23 15.30 0.02
N ASN A 33 0.41 14.97 -1.27
CA ASN A 33 0.50 13.58 -1.70
C ASN A 33 1.77 12.89 -1.20
N LYS A 34 2.88 13.61 -0.99
CA LYS A 34 4.09 13.04 -0.36
C LYS A 34 3.82 12.64 1.08
N SER A 35 3.14 13.49 1.84
CA SER A 35 2.79 13.20 3.23
C SER A 35 1.86 11.98 3.30
N ARG A 36 0.80 11.97 2.48
CA ARG A 36 -0.13 10.84 2.39
C ARG A 36 0.53 9.54 1.97
N LEU A 37 1.45 9.59 0.99
CA LEU A 37 2.23 8.41 0.59
C LEU A 37 3.06 7.85 1.75
N LYS A 38 3.66 8.70 2.60
CA LYS A 38 4.39 8.24 3.79
C LYS A 38 3.46 7.55 4.79
N TYR A 39 2.25 8.05 4.98
CA TYR A 39 1.26 7.37 5.82
C TYR A 39 0.87 6.01 5.24
N CYS A 40 0.64 5.89 3.93
CA CYS A 40 0.39 4.60 3.31
C CYS A 40 1.56 3.61 3.53
N ILE A 41 2.80 4.07 3.39
CA ILE A 41 3.99 3.24 3.67
C ILE A 41 4.07 2.83 5.14
N PHE A 42 3.73 3.74 6.05
CA PHE A 42 3.66 3.44 7.48
C PHE A 42 2.61 2.36 7.78
N PHE A 43 1.39 2.47 7.25
CA PHE A 43 0.36 1.45 7.43
C PHE A 43 0.72 0.13 6.74
N HIS A 44 1.39 0.18 5.59
CA HIS A 44 1.95 -1.02 4.97
C HIS A 44 2.99 -1.70 5.88
N ALA A 45 3.85 -0.93 6.55
CA ALA A 45 4.79 -1.47 7.53
C ALA A 45 4.09 -2.09 8.75
N LEU A 46 3.00 -1.49 9.25
CA LEU A 46 2.20 -2.10 10.31
C LEU A 46 1.58 -3.43 9.87
N LEU A 47 1.01 -3.47 8.66
CA LEU A 47 0.43 -4.69 8.10
C LEU A 47 1.52 -5.75 7.80
N PHE A 48 2.73 -5.33 7.46
CA PHE A 48 3.90 -6.21 7.38
C PHE A 48 4.22 -6.88 8.72
N PHE A 49 4.14 -6.18 9.86
CA PHE A 49 4.35 -6.84 11.15
C PHE A 49 3.26 -7.86 11.47
N VAL A 50 2.02 -7.66 11.01
CA VAL A 50 0.97 -8.68 11.12
C VAL A 50 1.31 -9.91 10.28
N MET A 51 1.74 -9.71 9.04
CA MET A 51 2.21 -10.81 8.18
C MET A 51 3.44 -11.51 8.78
N LEU A 52 4.40 -10.75 9.32
CA LEU A 52 5.61 -11.29 9.94
C LEU A 52 5.27 -12.13 11.18
N ALA A 53 4.31 -11.68 12.01
CA ALA A 53 3.81 -12.46 13.13
C ALA A 53 3.28 -13.83 12.66
N LYS A 54 2.49 -13.85 11.58
CA LYS A 54 2.02 -15.10 10.97
C LYS A 54 3.18 -15.96 10.45
N LEU A 55 4.17 -15.36 9.78
CA LEU A 55 5.33 -16.07 9.24
C LEU A 55 6.33 -16.52 10.32
N THR A 56 6.12 -16.16 11.59
CA THR A 56 7.11 -16.38 12.65
C THR A 56 7.35 -17.87 12.91
N SER A 57 6.30 -18.70 12.94
CA SER A 57 6.45 -20.15 13.17
C SER A 57 7.38 -20.79 12.12
N ASP A 58 7.07 -20.62 10.83
CA ASP A 58 7.92 -21.15 9.75
C ASP A 58 9.34 -20.57 9.75
N ILE A 59 9.53 -19.29 10.10
CA ILE A 59 10.87 -18.70 10.20
C ILE A 59 11.67 -19.36 11.33
N LEU A 60 11.04 -19.59 12.49
CA LEU A 60 11.69 -20.23 13.64
C LEU A 60 12.05 -21.69 13.33
N ASP A 61 11.14 -22.43 12.68
CA ASP A 61 11.39 -23.79 12.22
C ASP A 61 12.61 -23.87 11.29
N ARG A 62 12.72 -22.94 10.33
CA ARG A 62 13.86 -22.89 9.40
C ARG A 62 15.19 -22.53 10.07
N LEU A 63 15.13 -21.90 11.24
CA LEU A 63 16.30 -21.57 12.06
C LEU A 63 16.61 -22.65 13.10
N ASP A 64 15.86 -23.75 13.13
CA ASP A 64 15.97 -24.83 14.12
C ASP A 64 15.75 -24.31 15.56
N ILE A 65 14.84 -23.34 15.73
CA ILE A 65 14.46 -22.76 17.02
C ILE A 65 13.05 -23.21 17.36
N PHE A 66 12.90 -23.97 18.45
CA PHE A 66 11.60 -24.44 18.93
C PHE A 66 11.07 -23.59 20.08
N VAL A 67 9.85 -23.09 19.93
CA VAL A 67 9.11 -22.37 20.98
C VAL A 67 7.73 -23.01 21.11
N LEU A 68 7.48 -23.69 22.24
CA LEU A 68 6.28 -24.50 22.45
C LEU A 68 4.99 -23.68 22.27
N GLU A 69 4.94 -22.48 22.84
CA GLU A 69 3.77 -21.62 22.77
C GLU A 69 3.44 -21.19 21.34
N ILE A 70 4.45 -21.10 20.47
CA ILE A 70 4.27 -20.74 19.05
C ILE A 70 3.77 -21.96 18.27
N GLU A 71 4.28 -23.16 18.56
CA GLU A 71 3.81 -24.37 17.88
C GLU A 71 2.41 -24.79 18.28
N GLU A 72 2.03 -24.57 19.55
CA GLU A 72 0.65 -24.80 20.02
C GLU A 72 -0.39 -23.88 19.34
N LEU A 73 0.03 -22.79 18.69
CA LEU A 73 -0.88 -21.98 17.87
C LEU A 73 -1.28 -22.68 16.56
N GLU A 74 -0.56 -23.73 16.16
CA GLU A 74 -0.79 -24.51 14.94
C GLU A 74 -1.03 -23.58 13.73
N VAL A 75 -0.18 -22.56 13.60
CA VAL A 75 -0.33 -21.54 12.55
C VAL A 75 -0.16 -22.21 11.18
N PRO A 76 -1.11 -22.06 10.25
CA PRO A 76 -1.03 -22.72 8.96
C PRO A 76 0.26 -22.36 8.20
N PRO A 77 0.89 -23.33 7.53
CA PRO A 77 2.15 -23.10 6.83
C PRO A 77 1.98 -22.02 5.76
N PRO A 78 3.00 -21.19 5.54
CA PRO A 78 2.91 -20.09 4.60
C PRO A 78 2.94 -20.54 3.14
N LEU A 79 2.08 -19.90 2.35
CA LEU A 79 2.13 -19.97 0.91
C LEU A 79 3.13 -18.96 0.36
N TRP A 80 3.68 -19.22 -0.82
CA TRP A 80 4.69 -18.37 -1.46
C TRP A 80 4.27 -16.91 -1.62
N TRP A 81 3.00 -16.65 -1.87
CA TRP A 81 2.49 -15.28 -2.05
C TRP A 81 2.67 -14.42 -0.80
N GLU A 82 2.67 -15.02 0.39
CA GLU A 82 2.82 -14.33 1.66
C GLU A 82 4.22 -13.74 1.81
N TYR A 83 5.25 -14.50 1.43
CA TYR A 83 6.64 -14.00 1.39
C TYR A 83 6.83 -12.94 0.32
N VAL A 84 6.24 -13.12 -0.86
CA VAL A 84 6.29 -12.11 -1.93
C VAL A 84 5.65 -10.80 -1.44
N TRP A 85 4.51 -10.90 -0.76
CA TRP A 85 3.81 -9.77 -0.17
C TRP A 85 4.66 -9.10 0.94
N ALA A 86 5.25 -9.88 1.84
CA ALA A 86 6.11 -9.37 2.90
C ALA A 86 7.35 -8.64 2.34
N ALA A 87 7.97 -9.19 1.29
CA ALA A 87 9.10 -8.57 0.61
C ALA A 87 8.74 -7.24 -0.08
N SER A 88 7.46 -6.99 -0.36
CA SER A 88 7.00 -5.75 -0.98
C SER A 88 7.28 -4.51 -0.12
N LEU A 89 7.43 -4.66 1.20
CA LEU A 89 7.83 -3.57 2.09
C LEU A 89 9.17 -2.95 1.67
N LEU A 90 10.12 -3.79 1.21
CA LEU A 90 11.45 -3.34 0.75
C LEU A 90 11.36 -2.39 -0.44
N THR A 91 10.30 -2.50 -1.27
CA THR A 91 10.09 -1.58 -2.39
C THR A 91 9.80 -0.15 -1.90
N SER A 92 9.36 0.03 -0.65
CA SER A 92 9.07 1.35 -0.06
C SER A 92 10.30 2.26 0.02
N PHE A 93 11.52 1.71 0.10
CA PHE A 93 12.75 2.49 0.01
C PHE A 93 12.84 3.26 -1.32
N LEU A 94 12.43 2.62 -2.42
CA LEU A 94 12.37 3.25 -3.74
C LEU A 94 11.35 4.39 -3.77
N GLY A 95 10.15 4.16 -3.21
CA GLY A 95 9.09 5.18 -3.12
C GLY A 95 9.48 6.40 -2.29
N LEU A 96 10.10 6.18 -1.12
CA LEU A 96 10.59 7.27 -0.25
C LEU A 96 11.73 8.05 -0.90
N SER A 97 12.69 7.37 -1.51
CA SER A 97 13.82 7.99 -2.22
C SER A 97 13.33 8.83 -3.41
N ALA A 98 12.40 8.28 -4.21
CA ALA A 98 11.79 8.98 -5.33
C ALA A 98 11.00 10.22 -4.87
N SER A 99 10.26 10.10 -3.76
CA SER A 99 9.52 11.19 -3.13
C SER A 99 10.42 12.32 -2.64
N ARG A 100 11.57 12.00 -2.04
CA ARG A 100 12.56 13.01 -1.61
C ARG A 100 13.12 13.80 -2.79
N GLY A 101 13.47 13.10 -3.88
CA GLY A 101 14.10 13.70 -5.05
C GLY A 101 13.16 14.18 -6.16
N ASN A 102 11.84 14.00 -6.03
CA ASN A 102 10.86 14.19 -7.12
C ASN A 102 11.23 13.38 -8.39
N LYS A 103 11.80 12.19 -8.22
CA LYS A 103 12.31 11.37 -9.33
C LYS A 103 11.16 10.59 -9.98
N VAL A 104 10.64 11.12 -11.08
CA VAL A 104 9.49 10.55 -11.80
C VAL A 104 9.68 9.08 -12.17
N ARG A 105 10.82 8.72 -12.78
CA ARG A 105 11.10 7.34 -13.22
C ARG A 105 11.14 6.35 -12.05
N ASP A 106 11.75 6.75 -10.94
CA ASP A 106 11.85 5.90 -9.75
C ASP A 106 10.49 5.71 -9.08
N MET A 107 9.65 6.75 -9.07
CA MET A 107 8.27 6.62 -8.58
C MET A 107 7.43 5.69 -9.47
N GLN A 108 7.60 5.75 -10.79
CA GLN A 108 6.93 4.81 -11.71
C GLN A 108 7.39 3.36 -11.49
N LYS A 109 8.70 3.14 -11.29
CA LYS A 109 9.24 1.82 -10.91
C LYS A 109 8.65 1.34 -9.58
N TYR A 110 8.52 2.22 -8.59
CA TYR A 110 7.88 1.91 -7.31
C TYR A 110 6.42 1.51 -7.47
N MET A 111 5.65 2.22 -8.31
CA MET A 111 4.26 1.87 -8.60
C MET A 111 4.16 0.46 -9.20
N ILE A 112 5.03 0.11 -10.15
CA ILE A 112 5.07 -1.24 -10.74
C ILE A 112 5.45 -2.27 -9.68
N ALA A 113 6.47 -2.00 -8.87
CA ALA A 113 6.92 -2.91 -7.82
C ALA A 113 5.82 -3.18 -6.77
N ILE A 114 5.11 -2.15 -6.31
CA ILE A 114 3.96 -2.30 -5.40
C ILE A 114 2.82 -3.07 -6.05
N PHE A 115 2.52 -2.80 -7.32
CA PHE A 115 1.48 -3.55 -8.01
C PHE A 115 1.82 -5.04 -8.08
N VAL A 116 3.04 -5.38 -8.51
CA VAL A 116 3.47 -6.77 -8.69
C VAL A 116 3.69 -7.50 -7.37
N MET A 117 4.33 -6.87 -6.39
CA MET A 117 4.72 -7.54 -5.14
C MET A 117 3.70 -7.40 -4.02
N ALA A 118 2.75 -6.46 -4.10
CA ALA A 118 1.75 -6.28 -3.05
C ALA A 118 0.32 -6.52 -3.57
N VAL A 119 -0.08 -5.86 -4.66
CA VAL A 119 -1.46 -5.98 -5.17
C VAL A 119 -1.74 -7.36 -5.77
N LEU A 120 -0.85 -7.90 -6.60
CA LEU A 120 -1.06 -9.22 -7.21
C LEU A 120 -1.10 -10.37 -6.18
N PRO A 121 -0.23 -10.44 -5.16
CA PRO A 121 -0.36 -11.43 -4.10
C PRO A 121 -1.67 -11.34 -3.32
N LEU A 122 -2.19 -10.13 -3.08
CA LEU A 122 -3.51 -9.96 -2.45
C LEU A 122 -4.64 -10.45 -3.36
N LEU A 123 -4.56 -10.20 -4.67
CA LEU A 123 -5.54 -10.73 -5.63
C LEU A 123 -5.50 -12.26 -5.68
N TYR A 124 -4.29 -12.84 -5.67
CA TYR A 124 -4.11 -14.28 -5.58
C TYR A 124 -4.73 -14.83 -4.29
N CYS A 125 -4.44 -14.22 -3.13
CA CYS A 125 -5.01 -14.62 -1.84
C CYS A 125 -6.54 -14.58 -1.86
N PHE A 126 -7.13 -13.48 -2.36
CA PHE A 126 -8.58 -13.32 -2.48
C PHE A 126 -9.20 -14.42 -3.36
N ALA A 127 -8.59 -14.72 -4.51
CA ALA A 127 -9.07 -15.79 -5.39
C ALA A 127 -8.89 -17.19 -4.76
N TYR A 128 -7.75 -17.42 -4.11
CA TYR A 128 -7.39 -18.71 -3.50
C TYR A 128 -8.38 -19.12 -2.41
N TYR A 129 -8.78 -18.20 -1.53
CA TYR A 129 -9.75 -18.47 -0.45
C TYR A 129 -11.20 -18.19 -0.83
N SER A 130 -11.50 -17.94 -2.10
CA SER A 130 -12.85 -17.51 -2.51
C SER A 130 -13.92 -18.57 -2.31
N SER A 131 -13.58 -19.85 -2.50
CA SER A 131 -14.50 -20.98 -2.27
C SER A 131 -14.89 -21.06 -0.80
N ASP A 132 -13.90 -21.17 0.09
CA ASP A 132 -14.08 -21.25 1.54
C ASP A 132 -14.90 -20.08 2.09
N VAL A 133 -14.60 -18.86 1.65
CA VAL A 133 -15.32 -17.68 2.10
C VAL A 133 -16.74 -17.64 1.55
N TRP A 134 -16.94 -18.05 0.30
CA TRP A 134 -18.28 -18.11 -0.28
C TRP A 134 -19.15 -19.16 0.43
N GLU A 135 -18.60 -20.35 0.68
CA GLU A 135 -19.28 -21.41 1.42
C GLU A 135 -19.61 -20.95 2.83
N PHE A 136 -18.65 -20.38 3.57
CA PHE A 136 -18.89 -19.84 4.91
C PHE A 136 -20.03 -18.80 4.95
N LEU A 137 -20.13 -17.95 3.93
CA LEU A 137 -21.15 -16.89 3.87
C LEU A 137 -22.52 -17.39 3.42
N THR A 138 -22.60 -18.56 2.78
CA THR A 138 -23.84 -19.07 2.18
C THR A 138 -24.36 -20.35 2.82
N MET A 139 -23.57 -20.99 3.68
CA MET A 139 -23.97 -22.18 4.42
C MET A 139 -25.18 -21.89 5.33
N ASP A 140 -26.02 -22.91 5.52
CA ASP A 140 -27.11 -22.84 6.47
C ASP A 140 -26.56 -22.82 7.90
N LYS A 141 -27.19 -22.05 8.80
CA LYS A 141 -26.74 -21.92 10.19
C LYS A 141 -26.84 -23.23 10.99
N SER A 142 -27.58 -24.21 10.48
CA SER A 142 -27.70 -25.54 11.08
C SER A 142 -26.53 -26.48 10.73
N VAL A 143 -25.72 -26.13 9.73
CA VAL A 143 -24.52 -26.89 9.36
C VAL A 143 -23.37 -26.49 10.26
N GLU A 144 -22.71 -27.48 10.87
CA GLU A 144 -21.52 -27.24 11.67
C GLU A 144 -20.28 -27.08 10.76
N LEU A 145 -19.32 -26.23 11.16
CA LEU A 145 -18.16 -25.88 10.32
C LEU A 145 -17.26 -27.09 9.99
N ASP A 146 -17.20 -28.06 10.90
CA ASP A 146 -16.46 -29.31 10.74
C ASP A 146 -17.11 -30.29 9.75
N GLU A 147 -18.37 -30.07 9.37
CA GLU A 147 -19.05 -30.81 8.31
C GLU A 147 -18.80 -30.23 6.91
N THR A 148 -18.05 -29.12 6.80
CA THR A 148 -17.73 -28.42 5.54
C THR A 148 -16.30 -28.70 5.08
N ASP A 149 -16.02 -28.43 3.80
CA ASP A 149 -14.66 -28.51 3.25
C ASP A 149 -13.82 -27.24 3.53
N ILE A 150 -14.34 -26.31 4.35
CA ILE A 150 -13.68 -25.04 4.69
C ILE A 150 -12.41 -25.30 5.50
N PHE A 151 -11.31 -24.67 5.11
CA PHE A 151 -10.09 -24.75 5.91
C PHE A 151 -10.20 -23.91 7.21
N LEU A 152 -10.06 -24.57 8.36
CA LEU A 152 -10.17 -23.96 9.68
C LEU A 152 -8.80 -23.73 10.34
N TRP A 153 -8.66 -22.61 11.04
CA TRP A 153 -7.55 -22.37 11.98
C TRP A 153 -8.14 -22.07 13.36
N ARG A 154 -7.84 -22.94 14.34
CA ARG A 154 -8.39 -22.90 15.70
C ARG A 154 -9.92 -22.80 15.77
N GLY A 155 -10.59 -23.54 14.88
CA GLY A 155 -12.07 -23.57 14.79
C GLY A 155 -12.70 -22.37 14.08
N PHE A 156 -11.90 -21.48 13.49
CA PHE A 156 -12.40 -20.34 12.72
C PHE A 156 -12.04 -20.47 11.23
N PRO A 157 -12.90 -19.99 10.31
CA PRO A 157 -12.66 -20.09 8.87
C PRO A 157 -11.45 -19.23 8.47
N TYR A 158 -10.37 -19.90 8.05
CA TYR A 158 -9.09 -19.24 7.83
C TYR A 158 -9.14 -18.21 6.70
N GLY A 159 -9.87 -18.53 5.62
CA GLY A 159 -10.07 -17.64 4.48
C GLY A 159 -10.71 -16.30 4.85
N VAL A 160 -11.54 -16.25 5.89
CA VAL A 160 -12.19 -15.01 6.34
C VAL A 160 -11.19 -14.04 6.97
N PHE A 161 -10.23 -14.54 7.76
CA PHE A 161 -9.13 -13.71 8.27
C PHE A 161 -8.32 -13.11 7.12
N TRP A 162 -8.04 -13.91 6.09
CA TRP A 162 -7.34 -13.45 4.90
C TRP A 162 -8.11 -12.40 4.11
N TYR A 163 -9.44 -12.52 4.00
CA TYR A 163 -10.26 -11.48 3.40
C TYR A 163 -10.18 -10.17 4.18
N GLY A 164 -10.21 -10.22 5.52
CA GLY A 164 -9.99 -9.06 6.38
C GLY A 164 -8.64 -8.38 6.10
N PHE A 165 -7.57 -9.17 6.03
CA PHE A 165 -6.23 -8.70 5.67
C PHE A 165 -6.20 -8.08 4.26
N CYS A 166 -6.81 -8.75 3.28
CA CYS A 166 -6.87 -8.30 1.89
C CYS A 166 -7.60 -6.97 1.74
N PHE A 167 -8.73 -6.77 2.42
CA PHE A 167 -9.46 -5.50 2.33
C PHE A 167 -8.63 -4.32 2.82
N VAL A 168 -7.95 -4.47 3.96
CA VAL A 168 -7.04 -3.44 4.48
C VAL A 168 -5.85 -3.24 3.53
N GLY A 169 -5.26 -4.32 3.04
CA GLY A 169 -4.16 -4.27 2.08
C GLY A 169 -4.53 -3.55 0.78
N PHE A 170 -5.67 -3.88 0.17
CA PHE A 170 -6.15 -3.23 -1.05
C PHE A 170 -6.40 -1.74 -0.86
N GLN A 171 -6.95 -1.33 0.29
CA GLN A 171 -7.11 0.10 0.61
C GLN A 171 -5.76 0.80 0.69
N ILE A 172 -4.81 0.26 1.45
CA ILE A 172 -3.47 0.85 1.62
C ILE A 172 -2.75 0.96 0.27
N HIS A 173 -2.72 -0.11 -0.53
CA HIS A 173 -2.00 -0.11 -1.82
C HIS A 173 -2.74 0.66 -2.90
N GLY A 174 -4.08 0.67 -2.91
CA GLY A 174 -4.88 1.51 -3.78
C GLY A 174 -4.60 2.99 -3.57
N PHE A 175 -4.59 3.44 -2.31
CA PHE A 175 -4.20 4.81 -1.97
C PHE A 175 -2.72 5.10 -2.27
N THR A 176 -1.82 4.14 -2.04
CA THR A 176 -0.40 4.25 -2.41
C THR A 176 -0.24 4.57 -3.89
N LEU A 177 -0.88 3.77 -4.76
CA LEU A 177 -0.83 3.96 -6.22
C LEU A 177 -1.49 5.28 -6.65
N TYR A 178 -2.62 5.63 -6.05
CA TYR A 178 -3.31 6.89 -6.32
C TYR A 178 -2.45 8.12 -5.98
N PHE A 179 -1.85 8.16 -4.79
CA PHE A 179 -0.98 9.26 -4.39
C PHE A 179 0.32 9.30 -5.20
N ALA A 180 0.92 8.14 -5.50
CA ALA A 180 2.09 8.05 -6.36
C ALA A 180 1.81 8.57 -7.79
N TYR A 181 0.66 8.22 -8.36
CA TYR A 181 0.21 8.72 -9.65
C TYR A 181 0.06 10.25 -9.66
N ASN A 182 -0.59 10.82 -8.63
CA ASN A 182 -0.74 12.26 -8.49
C ASN A 182 0.61 12.99 -8.35
N LEU A 183 1.59 12.38 -7.66
CA LEU A 183 2.96 12.91 -7.59
C LEU A 183 3.64 12.91 -8.96
N VAL A 184 3.57 11.81 -9.70
CA VAL A 184 4.12 11.71 -11.06
C VAL A 184 3.52 12.78 -11.96
N LYS A 185 2.19 12.97 -11.91
CA LYS A 185 1.49 14.01 -12.69
C LYS A 185 1.99 15.41 -12.33
N ALA A 186 2.07 15.74 -11.03
CA ALA A 186 2.53 17.05 -10.56
C ALA A 186 3.99 17.34 -10.95
N TRP A 187 4.88 16.36 -10.82
CA TRP A 187 6.30 16.55 -11.15
C TRP A 187 6.55 16.67 -12.66
N LYS A 188 5.84 15.89 -13.49
CA LYS A 188 5.90 16.04 -14.95
C LYS A 188 5.41 17.41 -15.41
N ALA A 189 4.31 17.91 -14.84
CA ALA A 189 3.79 19.24 -15.15
C ALA A 189 4.83 20.33 -14.85
N ARG A 190 5.53 20.24 -13.70
CA ARG A 190 6.61 21.18 -13.33
C ARG A 190 7.78 21.13 -14.33
N THR A 191 8.20 19.94 -14.75
CA THR A 191 9.29 19.81 -15.74
C THR A 191 8.90 20.40 -17.09
N ALA A 192 7.64 20.24 -17.51
CA ALA A 192 7.13 20.84 -18.74
C ALA A 192 7.16 22.37 -18.65
N THR A 193 6.64 22.97 -17.57
CA THR A 193 6.66 24.44 -17.39
C THR A 193 8.07 25.02 -17.43
N ARG A 194 9.06 24.33 -16.86
CA ARG A 194 10.47 24.77 -16.89
C ARG A 194 11.13 24.72 -18.27
N LYS A 195 10.60 23.95 -19.22
CA LYS A 195 11.16 23.88 -20.59
C LYS A 195 10.66 25.00 -21.50
N PHE A 196 9.56 25.65 -21.11
CA PHE A 196 8.97 26.79 -21.84
C PHE A 196 9.36 28.14 -21.21
N GLN A 197 10.20 28.11 -20.16
CA GLN A 197 10.90 29.28 -19.60
C GLN A 197 12.32 29.30 -20.13
#